data_AF-A0A4R4UNN2-F1
#
_entry.id   AF-A0A4R4UNN2-F1
#
_cell.length_a   1.000
_cell.length_b   1.000
_cell.length_c   1.000
_cell.angle_alpha   90.00
_cell.angle_beta   90.00
_cell.angle_gamma   90.00
#
_symmetry.space_group_name_H-M   'P 1'
#
loop_
_entity.id
_entity.type
_entity.pdbx_description
1 polymer ?
#
loop_
_entity_poly.entity_id
_entity_poly.type
_entity_poly.pdbx_seq_one_letter_code
_entity_poly.pdbx_strand_id
1 'polypeptide(L)'
;MFQVPRRSALPFVDGERIGVAGHSIGGASALTLQRRDPRIDAAANLDGTIPRPESVAGLDRPVLLVRNAQAWEGDQDPTWGQAWPGIHGWKRWLAIRGTDHASFTDIWLIIDQLTGQGPPLDPARAIDVTRTYLTAFFDHHLKHEPRPVLDAPSSQFPEVVFVETG
;
A
#
# COMPACT_ATOMS: atom_id res chain seq x y z
N MET A 1 -15.89 -26.68 6.60
CA MET A 1 -15.51 -25.95 5.38
C MET A 1 -16.49 -24.79 5.22
N PHE A 2 -16.11 -23.57 5.61
CA PHE A 2 -16.96 -22.39 5.45
C PHE A 2 -16.65 -21.77 4.08
N GLN A 3 -17.53 -21.97 3.11
CA GLN A 3 -17.54 -21.18 1.88
C GLN A 3 -18.31 -19.89 2.16
N VAL A 4 -17.66 -18.74 1.98
CA VAL A 4 -18.37 -17.46 1.91
C VAL A 4 -19.11 -17.44 0.56
N PRO A 5 -20.45 -17.37 0.53
CA PRO A 5 -21.21 -17.39 -0.72
C PRO A 5 -20.84 -16.18 -1.60
N ARG A 6 -20.72 -16.38 -2.92
CA ARG A 6 -20.50 -15.28 -3.90
C ARG A 6 -21.69 -14.33 -4.09
N ARG A 7 -22.72 -14.38 -3.24
CA ARG A 7 -23.85 -13.45 -3.31
C ARG A 7 -24.41 -13.15 -1.92
N SER A 8 -23.86 -12.12 -1.28
CA SER A 8 -24.71 -11.13 -0.62
C SER A 8 -24.48 -9.81 -1.35
N ALA A 9 -25.38 -9.50 -2.29
CA ALA A 9 -25.42 -8.19 -2.91
C ALA A 9 -25.92 -7.19 -1.86
N LEU A 10 -25.01 -6.74 -0.99
CA LEU A 10 -25.22 -5.45 -0.35
C LEU A 10 -25.37 -4.47 -1.51
N PRO A 11 -26.47 -3.73 -1.64
CA PRO A 11 -26.75 -2.91 -2.82
C PRO A 11 -25.68 -1.84 -3.10
N PHE A 12 -24.74 -1.64 -2.18
CA PHE A 12 -23.68 -0.65 -2.23
C PHE A 12 -22.26 -1.26 -2.32
N VAL A 13 -22.12 -2.60 -2.38
CA VAL A 13 -20.81 -3.28 -2.48
C VAL A 13 -20.81 -4.19 -3.71
N ASP A 14 -19.85 -3.95 -4.60
CA ASP A 14 -19.60 -4.84 -5.72
C ASP A 14 -18.64 -5.96 -5.31
N GLY A 15 -19.17 -7.19 -5.23
CA GLY A 15 -18.41 -8.37 -4.81
C GLY A 15 -17.38 -8.87 -5.83
N GLU A 16 -17.37 -8.33 -7.05
CA GLU A 16 -16.39 -8.69 -8.09
C GLU A 16 -15.24 -7.66 -8.19
N ARG A 17 -15.19 -6.69 -7.26
CA ARG A 17 -14.16 -5.64 -7.21
C ARG A 17 -13.70 -5.42 -5.77
N ILE A 18 -12.77 -6.23 -5.29
CA ILE A 18 -12.34 -6.21 -3.89
C ILE A 18 -10.86 -5.86 -3.77
N GLY A 19 -10.57 -4.73 -3.14
CA GLY A 19 -9.22 -4.34 -2.73
C GLY A 19 -9.02 -4.48 -1.23
N VAL A 20 -7.79 -4.75 -0.79
CA VAL A 20 -7.42 -4.74 0.64
C VAL A 20 -6.16 -3.91 0.84
N ALA A 21 -6.17 -3.03 1.83
CA ALA A 21 -5.01 -2.26 2.24
C ALA A 21 -4.84 -2.34 3.75
N GLY A 22 -3.62 -2.17 4.22
CA GLY A 22 -3.35 -2.05 5.64
C GLY A 22 -2.03 -1.39 5.94
N HIS A 23 -1.94 -0.85 7.15
CA HIS A 23 -0.73 -0.29 7.73
C HIS A 23 -0.01 -1.33 8.59
N SER A 24 1.33 -1.31 8.57
CA SER A 24 2.17 -2.16 9.41
C SER A 24 1.81 -3.64 9.24
N ILE A 25 1.56 -4.38 10.33
CA ILE A 25 1.09 -5.77 10.29
C ILE A 25 -0.17 -5.97 9.42
N GLY A 26 -1.04 -4.96 9.34
CA GLY A 26 -2.22 -4.97 8.46
C GLY A 26 -1.85 -5.01 6.99
N GLY A 27 -0.77 -4.35 6.59
CA GLY A 27 -0.28 -4.36 5.21
C GLY A 27 0.29 -5.72 4.80
N ALA A 28 1.10 -6.34 5.65
CA ALA A 28 1.56 -7.71 5.44
C ALA A 28 0.39 -8.73 5.41
N SER A 29 -0.62 -8.49 6.25
CA SER A 29 -1.85 -9.27 6.27
C SER A 29 -2.65 -9.11 4.98
N ALA A 30 -2.70 -7.90 4.39
CA ALA A 30 -3.36 -7.65 3.11
C ALA A 30 -2.76 -8.50 1.98
N LEU A 31 -1.42 -8.56 1.89
CA LEU A 31 -0.74 -9.39 0.88
C LEU A 31 -0.98 -10.88 1.11
N THR A 32 -0.89 -11.33 2.37
CA THR A 32 -1.17 -12.73 2.73
C THR A 32 -2.60 -13.12 2.41
N LEU A 33 -3.55 -12.23 2.69
CA LEU A 33 -4.96 -12.44 2.39
C LEU A 33 -5.20 -12.51 0.88
N GLN A 34 -4.62 -11.57 0.11
CA GLN A 34 -4.70 -11.61 -1.34
C GLN A 34 -4.19 -12.95 -1.85
N ARG A 35 -2.99 -13.39 -1.44
CA ARG A 35 -2.43 -14.68 -1.89
C ARG A 35 -3.32 -15.89 -1.63
N ARG A 36 -4.09 -15.88 -0.52
CA ARG A 36 -4.92 -17.00 -0.08
C ARG A 36 -6.36 -16.95 -0.56
N ASP A 37 -6.89 -15.77 -0.82
CA ASP A 37 -8.27 -15.57 -1.23
C ASP A 37 -8.33 -15.06 -2.67
N PRO A 38 -8.79 -15.87 -3.63
CA PRO A 38 -8.85 -15.47 -5.04
C PRO A 38 -9.83 -14.34 -5.32
N ARG A 39 -10.67 -13.93 -4.35
CA ARG A 39 -11.61 -12.82 -4.51
C ARG A 39 -10.99 -11.44 -4.34
N ILE A 40 -9.76 -11.34 -3.82
CA ILE A 40 -9.10 -10.04 -3.59
C ILE A 40 -8.31 -9.64 -4.82
N ASP A 41 -8.78 -8.68 -5.59
CA ASP A 41 -8.18 -8.35 -6.88
C ASP A 41 -6.88 -7.55 -6.76
N ALA A 42 -6.75 -6.70 -5.74
CA ALA A 42 -5.59 -5.84 -5.53
C ALA A 42 -5.25 -5.67 -4.04
N ALA A 43 -3.97 -5.57 -3.69
CA ALA A 43 -3.57 -5.35 -2.30
C ALA A 43 -2.48 -4.27 -2.12
N ALA A 44 -2.57 -3.53 -1.02
CA ALA A 44 -1.59 -2.51 -0.67
C ALA A 44 -1.01 -2.73 0.73
N ASN A 45 0.32 -2.65 0.83
CA ASN A 45 1.05 -2.70 2.08
C ASN A 45 1.66 -1.32 2.39
N LEU A 46 1.13 -0.66 3.41
CA LEU A 46 1.64 0.62 3.91
C LEU A 46 2.61 0.34 5.06
N ASP A 47 3.88 0.28 4.70
CA ASP A 47 5.02 0.23 5.62
C ASP A 47 5.04 -0.98 6.58
N GLY A 48 4.46 -2.09 6.15
CA GLY A 48 4.45 -3.34 6.89
C GLY A 48 5.59 -4.26 6.53
N THR A 49 6.38 -4.69 7.52
CA THR A 49 7.32 -5.80 7.37
C THR A 49 6.61 -7.06 6.90
N ILE A 50 7.21 -7.78 5.95
CA ILE A 50 6.68 -9.04 5.41
C ILE A 50 7.45 -10.18 6.10
N PRO A 51 7.06 -10.63 7.31
CA PRO A 51 7.89 -11.54 8.13
C PRO A 51 8.14 -12.91 7.48
N ARG A 52 7.36 -13.25 6.46
CA ARG A 52 7.48 -14.46 5.65
C ARG A 52 7.39 -14.09 4.17
N PRO A 53 8.48 -13.62 3.54
CA PRO A 53 8.48 -13.23 2.12
C PRO A 53 7.94 -14.31 1.18
N GLU A 54 8.15 -15.59 1.50
CA GLU A 54 7.61 -16.73 0.76
C GLU A 54 6.07 -16.81 0.80
N SER A 55 5.42 -16.16 1.77
CA SER A 55 3.96 -16.14 1.88
C SER A 55 3.27 -15.36 0.76
N VAL A 56 4.01 -14.57 -0.02
CA VAL A 56 3.51 -13.85 -1.20
C VAL A 56 4.10 -14.37 -2.51
N ALA A 57 4.80 -15.50 -2.51
CA ALA A 57 5.37 -16.08 -3.72
C ALA A 57 4.28 -16.58 -4.70
N GLY A 58 4.47 -16.30 -5.99
CA GLY A 58 3.49 -16.60 -7.05
C GLY A 58 2.26 -15.70 -7.00
N LEU A 59 2.39 -14.47 -6.50
CA LEU A 59 1.30 -13.51 -6.48
C LEU A 59 1.22 -12.79 -7.83
N ASP A 60 0.29 -13.23 -8.67
CA ASP A 60 0.10 -12.71 -10.04
C ASP A 60 -0.86 -11.51 -10.11
N ARG A 61 -1.41 -11.08 -8.97
CA ARG A 61 -2.36 -9.96 -8.88
C ARG A 61 -1.66 -8.67 -8.43
N PRO A 62 -2.22 -7.50 -8.76
CA PRO A 62 -1.61 -6.21 -8.46
C PRO A 62 -1.26 -5.99 -6.98
N VAL A 63 -0.07 -5.44 -6.74
CA VAL A 63 0.43 -5.06 -5.41
C VAL A 63 1.02 -3.64 -5.41
N LEU A 64 0.62 -2.84 -4.42
CA LEU A 64 1.28 -1.59 -4.09
C LEU A 64 2.02 -1.72 -2.75
N LEU A 65 3.32 -1.46 -2.75
CA LEU A 65 4.11 -1.37 -1.53
C LEU A 65 4.51 0.10 -1.32
N VAL A 66 4.14 0.70 -0.18
CA VAL A 66 4.49 2.09 0.17
C VAL A 66 5.23 2.10 1.49
N ARG A 67 6.51 2.48 1.49
CA ARG A 67 7.34 2.54 2.70
C ARG A 67 7.62 3.97 3.12
N ASN A 68 7.95 4.13 4.40
CA ASN A 68 8.54 5.36 4.88
C ASN A 68 9.98 5.51 4.36
N ALA A 69 10.43 6.74 4.10
CA ALA A 69 11.80 6.99 3.63
C ALA A 69 12.87 6.95 4.73
N GLN A 70 12.53 7.09 6.02
CA GLN A 70 13.53 6.86 7.09
C GLN A 70 14.13 5.45 6.98
N ALA A 71 13.30 4.46 6.65
CA ALA A 71 13.73 3.10 6.37
C ALA A 71 14.52 3.02 5.04
N TRP A 72 14.19 3.83 4.02
CA TRP A 72 14.90 3.80 2.72
C TRP A 72 16.33 4.37 2.81
N GLU A 73 16.62 5.28 3.73
CA GLU A 73 17.92 5.95 3.81
C GLU A 73 18.88 5.35 4.85
N GLY A 74 18.45 4.37 5.66
CA GLY A 74 19.31 3.77 6.69
C GLY A 74 18.96 2.37 7.20
N ASP A 75 17.69 1.97 7.21
CA ASP A 75 17.24 0.65 7.70
C ASP A 75 16.36 -0.05 6.67
N GLN A 76 17.02 -0.75 5.76
CA GLN A 76 16.37 -1.49 4.69
C GLN A 76 15.75 -2.75 5.30
N ASP A 77 14.44 -2.74 5.59
CA ASP A 77 13.69 -3.97 5.84
C ASP A 77 13.93 -4.93 4.67
N PRO A 78 14.73 -6.00 4.84
CA PRO A 78 15.15 -6.85 3.75
C PRO A 78 13.99 -7.71 3.24
N THR A 79 12.90 -7.80 4.01
CA THR A 79 11.77 -8.67 3.69
C THR A 79 11.06 -8.22 2.41
N TRP A 80 11.05 -6.92 2.10
CA TRP A 80 10.45 -6.41 0.87
C TRP A 80 11.27 -6.83 -0.35
N GLY A 81 12.59 -6.68 -0.29
CA GLY A 81 13.50 -7.13 -1.36
C GLY A 81 13.47 -8.65 -1.53
N GLN A 82 13.28 -9.41 -0.45
CA GLN A 82 13.11 -10.87 -0.51
C GLN A 82 11.74 -11.29 -1.08
N ALA A 83 10.69 -10.53 -0.80
CA ALA A 83 9.33 -10.81 -1.26
C ALA A 83 9.12 -10.41 -2.72
N TRP A 84 9.74 -9.32 -3.14
CA TRP A 84 9.52 -8.68 -4.44
C TRP A 84 9.67 -9.61 -5.65
N PRO A 85 10.68 -10.51 -5.73
CA PRO A 85 10.78 -11.47 -6.83
C PRO A 85 9.61 -12.46 -6.91
N GLY A 86 8.95 -12.75 -5.78
CA GLY A 86 7.80 -13.65 -5.71
C GLY A 86 6.47 -13.01 -6.14
N ILE A 87 6.44 -11.70 -6.34
CA ILE A 87 5.28 -10.96 -6.85
C ILE A 87 5.46 -10.81 -8.36
N HIS A 88 4.62 -11.47 -9.15
CA HIS A 88 4.75 -11.52 -10.62
C HIS A 88 3.75 -10.61 -11.34
N GLY A 89 2.65 -10.24 -10.67
CA GLY A 89 1.69 -9.29 -11.21
C GLY A 89 2.22 -7.87 -11.26
N TRP A 90 1.36 -6.94 -11.69
CA TRP A 90 1.65 -5.51 -11.64
C TRP A 90 2.11 -5.12 -10.23
N LYS A 91 3.22 -4.38 -10.13
CA LYS A 91 3.76 -4.01 -8.82
C LYS A 91 4.47 -2.67 -8.82
N ARG A 92 4.29 -1.93 -7.73
CA ARG A 92 5.05 -0.70 -7.44
C ARG A 92 5.58 -0.74 -6.03
N TRP A 93 6.83 -0.36 -5.89
CA TRP A 93 7.48 -0.07 -4.62
C TRP A 93 7.77 1.42 -4.57
N LEU A 94 7.05 2.11 -3.68
CA LEU A 94 7.20 3.55 -3.44
C LEU A 94 7.80 3.79 -2.06
N ALA A 95 8.60 4.85 -1.95
CA ALA A 95 9.03 5.43 -0.68
C ALA A 95 8.56 6.89 -0.59
N ILE A 96 8.10 7.32 0.59
CA ILE A 96 7.69 8.71 0.82
C ILE A 96 8.70 9.41 1.73
N ARG A 97 9.32 10.48 1.24
CA ARG A 97 10.30 11.28 2.00
C ARG A 97 9.65 12.05 3.15
N GLY A 98 10.40 12.16 4.25
CA GLY A 98 9.96 12.89 5.44
C GLY A 98 8.88 12.18 6.28
N THR A 99 8.50 10.95 5.91
CA THR A 99 7.60 10.12 6.73
C THR A 99 8.39 9.12 7.59
N ASP A 100 7.77 8.74 8.69
CA ASP A 100 8.15 7.59 9.53
C ASP A 100 7.07 6.49 9.47
N HIS A 101 7.18 5.47 10.34
CA HIS A 101 6.23 4.36 10.37
C HIS A 101 4.78 4.79 10.63
N ALA A 102 4.55 5.79 11.49
CA ALA A 102 3.20 6.16 11.91
C ALA A 102 2.51 7.12 10.92
N SER A 103 3.25 7.67 9.96
CA SER A 103 2.81 8.67 8.99
C SER A 103 1.72 8.20 8.01
N PHE A 104 1.48 6.90 7.89
CA PHE A 104 0.42 6.32 7.05
C PHE A 104 -0.92 6.18 7.79
N THR A 105 -1.05 6.83 8.94
CA THR A 105 -2.25 6.85 9.79
C THR A 105 -2.56 8.29 10.22
N ASP A 106 -3.70 8.49 10.88
CA ASP A 106 -4.10 9.82 11.35
C ASP A 106 -3.33 10.27 12.62
N ILE A 107 -2.46 9.42 13.19
CA ILE A 107 -1.86 9.68 14.51
C ILE A 107 -0.99 10.94 14.54
N TRP A 108 -0.21 11.20 13.49
CA TRP A 108 0.64 12.38 13.44
C TRP A 108 -0.17 13.66 13.24
N LEU A 109 -1.30 13.60 12.53
CA LEU A 109 -2.21 14.74 12.45
C LEU A 109 -2.81 15.08 13.81
N ILE A 110 -3.17 14.05 14.60
CA ILE A 110 -3.69 14.24 15.96
C ILE A 110 -2.62 14.81 16.88
N ILE A 111 -1.39 14.26 16.83
CA ILE A 111 -0.28 14.74 17.66
C ILE A 111 0.06 16.20 17.31
N ASP A 112 0.19 16.52 16.02
CA ASP A 112 0.50 17.87 15.57
C ASP A 112 -0.55 18.90 16.04
N GLN A 113 -1.84 18.58 15.93
CA GLN A 113 -2.89 19.48 16.44
C GLN A 113 -2.85 19.70 17.95
N LEU A 114 -2.33 18.73 18.72
CA LEU A 114 -2.24 18.81 20.18
C LEU A 114 -0.93 19.44 20.67
N THR A 115 0.17 19.26 19.94
CA THR A 115 1.53 19.58 20.43
C THR A 115 2.36 20.44 19.48
N GLY A 116 1.95 20.58 18.22
CA GLY A 116 2.73 21.20 17.14
C GLY A 116 3.98 20.38 16.75
N GLN A 117 4.01 19.09 17.07
CA GLN A 117 5.11 18.19 16.74
C GLN A 117 4.69 17.20 15.66
N GLY A 118 5.63 16.87 14.78
CA GLY A 118 5.40 15.93 13.70
C GLY A 118 6.71 15.41 13.09
N PRO A 119 6.60 14.47 12.14
CA PRO A 119 7.71 14.07 11.32
C PRO A 119 8.10 15.22 10.35
N PRO A 120 9.22 15.10 9.62
CA PRO A 120 9.66 16.17 8.71
C PRO A 120 8.65 16.54 7.62
N LEU A 121 7.87 15.57 7.12
CA LEU A 121 6.76 15.84 6.21
C LEU A 121 5.53 16.25 7.04
N ASP A 122 4.87 17.33 6.60
CA ASP A 122 3.60 17.76 7.19
C ASP A 122 2.58 16.60 7.29
N PRO A 123 1.94 16.37 8.45
CA PRO A 123 1.03 15.23 8.62
C PRO A 123 -0.19 15.25 7.69
N ALA A 124 -0.77 16.42 7.42
CA ALA A 124 -1.90 16.51 6.48
C ALA A 124 -1.43 16.16 5.05
N ARG A 125 -0.23 16.60 4.69
CA ARG A 125 0.40 16.24 3.43
C ARG A 125 0.70 14.74 3.31
N ALA A 126 1.19 14.10 4.37
CA ALA A 126 1.41 12.65 4.39
C ALA A 126 0.11 11.85 4.15
N ILE A 127 -1.00 12.30 4.75
CA ILE A 127 -2.34 11.75 4.53
C ILE A 127 -2.77 11.93 3.08
N ASP A 128 -2.61 13.14 2.52
CA ASP A 128 -3.00 13.44 1.13
C ASP A 128 -2.24 12.58 0.11
N VAL A 129 -0.93 12.40 0.30
CA VAL A 129 -0.10 11.54 -0.55
C VAL A 129 -0.57 10.08 -0.44
N THR A 130 -0.73 9.58 0.79
CA THR A 130 -1.17 8.20 1.05
C THR A 130 -2.52 7.94 0.40
N ARG A 131 -3.51 8.83 0.60
CA ARG A 131 -4.83 8.72 -0.01
C ARG A 131 -4.76 8.77 -1.54
N THR A 132 -3.96 9.67 -2.10
CA THR A 132 -3.84 9.82 -3.55
C THR A 132 -3.33 8.54 -4.20
N TYR A 133 -2.21 8.00 -3.72
CA TYR A 133 -1.59 6.81 -4.32
C TYR A 133 -2.43 5.56 -4.08
N LEU A 134 -3.03 5.42 -2.90
CA LEU A 134 -3.90 4.28 -2.60
C LEU A 134 -5.19 4.30 -3.44
N THR A 135 -5.80 5.47 -3.58
CA THR A 135 -6.99 5.65 -4.43
C THR A 135 -6.66 5.42 -5.89
N ALA A 136 -5.55 5.98 -6.38
CA ALA A 136 -5.08 5.75 -7.74
C ALA A 136 -4.86 4.26 -8.02
N PHE A 137 -4.21 3.54 -7.11
CA PHE A 137 -3.98 2.10 -7.25
C PHE A 137 -5.28 1.31 -7.35
N PHE A 138 -6.24 1.55 -6.45
CA PHE A 138 -7.51 0.84 -6.50
C PHE A 138 -8.40 1.26 -7.68
N ASP A 139 -8.44 2.53 -8.04
CA ASP A 139 -9.17 2.98 -9.24
C ASP A 139 -8.59 2.34 -10.50
N HIS A 140 -7.26 2.22 -10.58
CA HIS A 140 -6.61 1.59 -11.72
C HIS A 140 -6.95 0.12 -11.86
N HIS A 141 -6.88 -0.65 -10.77
CA HIS A 141 -7.06 -2.11 -10.84
C HIS A 141 -8.50 -2.58 -10.66
N LEU A 142 -9.33 -1.84 -9.93
CA LEU A 142 -10.72 -2.23 -9.66
C LEU A 142 -11.72 -1.51 -10.57
N LYS A 143 -11.40 -0.29 -11.04
CA LYS A 143 -12.29 0.49 -11.93
C LYS A 143 -11.77 0.63 -13.35
N HIS A 144 -10.56 0.12 -13.63
CA HIS A 144 -9.90 0.24 -14.94
C HIS A 144 -9.69 1.68 -15.38
N GLU A 145 -9.51 2.59 -14.41
CA GLU A 145 -9.27 4.00 -14.70
C GLU A 145 -7.75 4.27 -14.80
N PRO A 146 -7.25 4.85 -15.90
CA PRO A 146 -5.85 5.24 -15.98
C PRO A 146 -5.49 6.24 -14.87
N ARG A 147 -4.35 6.01 -14.22
CA ARG A 147 -3.86 6.83 -13.10
C ARG A 147 -2.36 7.10 -13.28
N PRO A 148 -1.97 8.12 -14.08
CA PRO A 148 -0.57 8.40 -14.43
C PRO A 148 0.37 8.63 -13.24
N VAL A 149 -0.17 8.99 -12.08
CA VAL A 149 0.59 9.15 -10.83
C VAL A 149 1.28 7.86 -10.37
N LEU A 150 0.87 6.69 -10.90
CA LEU A 150 1.46 5.38 -10.62
C LEU A 150 2.58 4.97 -11.59
N ASP A 151 2.82 5.76 -12.63
CA ASP A 151 3.73 5.37 -13.73
C ASP A 151 5.08 6.07 -13.66
N ALA A 152 5.13 7.26 -13.07
CA ALA A 152 6.34 8.07 -12.98
C ALA A 152 6.31 9.04 -11.79
N PRO A 153 7.48 9.55 -11.37
CA PRO A 153 7.55 10.67 -10.42
C PRO A 153 6.70 11.85 -10.85
N SER A 154 6.02 12.47 -9.89
CA SER A 154 5.13 13.62 -10.13
C SER A 154 5.68 14.87 -9.46
N SER A 155 5.71 16.00 -10.17
CA SER A 155 6.06 17.30 -9.59
C SER A 155 5.05 17.77 -8.54
N GLN A 156 3.82 17.23 -8.58
CA GLN A 156 2.83 17.45 -7.53
C GLN A 156 3.16 16.71 -6.24
N PHE A 157 3.93 15.61 -6.31
CA PHE A 157 4.30 14.76 -5.17
C PHE A 157 5.83 14.50 -5.14
N PRO A 158 6.66 15.56 -5.00
CA PRO A 158 8.12 15.44 -5.04
C PRO A 158 8.71 14.55 -3.92
N GLU A 159 7.95 14.33 -2.84
CA GLU A 159 8.32 13.44 -1.75
C GLU A 159 8.23 11.95 -2.13
N VAL A 160 7.50 11.58 -3.19
CA VAL A 160 7.33 10.19 -3.59
C VAL A 160 8.44 9.75 -4.52
N VAL A 161 9.08 8.66 -4.15
CA VAL A 161 10.17 8.02 -4.89
C VAL A 161 9.70 6.65 -5.36
N PHE A 162 9.89 6.37 -6.64
CA PHE A 162 9.74 5.03 -7.20
C PHE A 162 11.02 4.25 -6.94
N VAL A 163 10.96 3.32 -5.99
CA VAL A 163 12.07 2.44 -5.62
C VAL A 163 12.25 1.35 -6.67
N GLU A 164 11.16 0.65 -6.99
CA GLU A 164 11.16 -0.43 -7.97
C GLU A 164 9.77 -0.56 -8.62
N THR A 165 9.73 -1.01 -9.87
CA THR A 165 8.51 -1.15 -10.67
C THR A 165 8.53 -2.47 -11.43
N GLY A 166 7.37 -3.11 -11.58
CA GLY A 166 7.19 -4.31 -12.39
C GLY A 166 5.75 -4.54 -12.81
#